data_AF-A0A0Q4C6J6-F1
#
_entry.id   AF-A0A0Q4C6J6-F1
#
_cell.length_a   1.000
_cell.length_b   1.000
_cell.length_c   1.000
_cell.angle_alpha   90.00
_cell.angle_beta   90.00
_cell.angle_gamma   90.00
#
_symmetry.space_group_name_H-M   'P 1'
#
loop_
_entity.id
_entity.type
_entity.pdbx_description
1 polymer ?
#
loop_
_entity_poly.entity_id
_entity_poly.type
_entity_poly.pdbx_seq_one_letter_code
_entity_poly.pdbx_strand_id
1 'polypeptide(L)'
;MIDMGNAMSEGECPNSLLEQFDAAYANVTQDRRDIYGAPEDTYRRIAALRSVVDECRDAQIREILGMVVIKVARLVQSPEHLDSWVDVAGYARCGVMLLNDRN
;
A
#
# COMPACT_ATOMS: atom_id res chain seq x y z
N MET A 1 -17.72 10.88 54.89
CA MET A 1 -17.25 9.58 54.39
C MET A 1 -16.82 9.82 52.96
N ILE A 2 -15.52 9.84 52.72
CA ILE A 2 -14.93 10.24 51.43
C ILE A 2 -15.25 9.12 50.43
N ASP A 3 -15.97 9.48 49.37
CA ASP A 3 -16.14 8.63 48.19
C ASP A 3 -14.78 8.56 47.49
N MET A 4 -14.09 7.43 47.67
CA MET A 4 -12.84 7.17 46.96
C MET A 4 -13.20 6.90 45.51
N GLY A 5 -13.20 7.98 44.74
CA GLY A 5 -13.29 7.95 43.29
C GLY A 5 -12.37 6.87 42.74
N ASN A 6 -12.98 5.90 42.08
CA ASN A 6 -12.29 4.89 41.30
C ASN A 6 -11.46 5.63 40.26
N ALA A 7 -10.15 5.70 40.49
CA ALA A 7 -9.22 6.26 39.54
C ALA A 7 -9.41 5.52 38.21
N MET A 8 -9.76 6.27 37.17
CA MET A 8 -9.72 5.81 35.79
C MET A 8 -8.33 5.22 35.56
N SER A 9 -8.25 3.91 35.35
CA SER A 9 -7.00 3.24 35.02
C SER A 9 -6.49 3.81 33.70
N GLU A 10 -5.32 4.44 33.75
CA GLU A 10 -4.54 4.79 32.56
C GLU A 10 -4.37 3.55 31.68
N GLY A 11 -4.52 3.76 30.37
CA GLY A 11 -4.75 2.71 29.38
C GLY A 11 -3.82 1.51 29.48
N GLU A 12 -4.42 0.33 29.53
CA GLU A 12 -3.72 -0.94 29.33
C GLU A 12 -3.00 -0.90 27.97
N CYS A 13 -1.70 -1.17 27.99
CA CYS A 13 -0.94 -1.44 26.78
C CYS A 13 -1.62 -2.63 26.07
N PRO A 14 -1.94 -2.55 24.75
CA PRO A 14 -2.70 -3.60 24.09
C PRO A 14 -1.99 -4.95 24.24
N ASN A 15 -2.63 -5.85 25.00
CA ASN A 15 -2.03 -7.08 25.53
C ASN A 15 -1.91 -8.16 24.45
N SER A 16 -2.48 -7.94 23.27
CA SER A 16 -2.35 -8.81 22.10
C SER A 16 -1.77 -8.08 20.88
N LEU A 17 -1.09 -8.84 20.02
CA LEU A 17 -0.67 -8.35 18.70
C LEU A 17 -1.85 -7.87 17.84
N LEU A 18 -3.04 -8.43 18.07
CA LEU A 18 -4.25 -8.05 17.34
C LEU A 18 -4.70 -6.63 17.72
N GLU A 19 -4.75 -6.31 19.01
CA GLU A 19 -5.11 -4.97 19.47
C GLU A 19 -4.05 -3.93 19.07
N GLN A 20 -2.76 -4.31 19.09
CA GLN A 20 -1.68 -3.48 18.57
C GLN A 20 -1.84 -3.21 17.06
N PHE A 21 -2.20 -4.24 16.29
CA PHE A 21 -2.47 -4.11 14.87
C PHE A 21 -3.67 -3.21 14.62
N ASP A 22 -4.80 -3.42 15.30
CA ASP A 22 -6.03 -2.65 15.10
C ASP A 22 -5.83 -1.16 15.44
N ALA A 23 -5.11 -0.87 16.54
CA ALA A 23 -4.74 0.49 16.92
C ALA A 23 -3.85 1.18 15.86
N ALA A 24 -2.87 0.46 15.30
CA ALA A 24 -2.03 0.99 14.23
C ALA A 24 -2.78 1.10 12.88
N TYR A 25 -3.67 0.15 12.60
CA TYR A 25 -4.41 0.02 11.34
C TYR A 25 -5.44 1.13 11.15
N ALA A 26 -6.08 1.57 12.24
CA ALA A 26 -7.09 2.64 12.20
C ALA A 26 -6.53 3.92 11.55
N ASN A 27 -5.33 4.34 11.94
CA ASN A 27 -4.68 5.54 11.38
C ASN A 27 -4.25 5.31 9.93
N VAL A 28 -3.71 4.13 9.62
CA VAL A 28 -3.23 3.78 8.27
C VAL A 28 -4.36 3.78 7.24
N THR A 29 -5.56 3.33 7.60
CA THR A 29 -6.67 3.23 6.64
C THR A 29 -7.28 4.57 6.26
N GLN A 30 -7.35 5.52 7.20
CA GLN A 30 -7.81 6.87 6.95
C GLN A 30 -6.81 7.62 6.06
N ASP A 31 -5.54 7.68 6.46
CA ASP A 31 -4.49 8.36 5.68
C ASP A 31 -4.41 7.81 4.25
N ARG A 32 -4.50 6.48 4.09
CA ARG A 32 -4.46 5.84 2.77
C ARG A 32 -5.69 6.09 1.95
N ARG A 33 -6.88 6.25 2.55
CA ARG A 33 -8.08 6.60 1.80
C ARG A 33 -7.98 8.03 1.27
N ASP A 34 -7.42 8.94 2.06
CA ASP A 34 -7.25 10.34 1.64
C ASP A 34 -6.23 10.47 0.49
N ILE A 35 -5.19 9.63 0.50
CA ILE A 35 -4.14 9.65 -0.54
C ILE A 35 -4.49 8.78 -1.76
N TYR A 36 -5.09 7.59 -1.58
CA TYR A 36 -5.31 6.63 -2.65
C TYR A 36 -6.77 6.44 -3.04
N GLY A 37 -7.68 7.16 -2.38
CA GLY A 37 -9.12 7.07 -2.63
C GLY A 37 -9.74 5.83 -2.01
N ALA A 38 -11.01 5.58 -2.37
CA ALA A 38 -11.72 4.39 -1.91
C ALA A 38 -10.97 3.11 -2.35
N PRO A 39 -10.78 2.13 -1.46
CA PRO A 39 -10.13 0.86 -1.80
C PRO A 39 -10.78 0.18 -3.00
N GLU A 40 -12.12 0.16 -3.10
CA GLU A 40 -12.83 -0.47 -4.21
C GLU A 40 -12.42 0.10 -5.57
N ASP A 41 -12.26 1.42 -5.68
CA ASP A 41 -11.84 2.06 -6.93
C ASP A 41 -10.40 1.74 -7.29
N THR A 42 -9.50 1.80 -6.30
CA THR A 42 -8.09 1.48 -6.49
C THR A 42 -7.90 0.01 -6.89
N TYR A 43 -8.56 -0.93 -6.21
CA TYR A 43 -8.47 -2.35 -6.55
C TYR A 43 -9.13 -2.68 -7.90
N ARG A 44 -10.22 -2.01 -8.26
CA ARG A 44 -10.83 -2.14 -9.59
C ARG A 44 -9.87 -1.69 -10.71
N ARG A 45 -9.17 -0.56 -10.52
CA ARG A 45 -8.14 -0.09 -11.47
C ARG A 45 -6.96 -1.06 -11.55
N ILE A 46 -6.49 -1.54 -10.41
CA ILE A 46 -5.39 -2.52 -10.35
C ILE A 46 -5.78 -3.79 -11.10
N ALA A 47 -6.98 -4.34 -10.88
CA ALA A 47 -7.44 -5.55 -11.57
C ALA A 47 -7.45 -5.37 -13.10
N ALA A 48 -7.94 -4.24 -13.60
CA ALA A 48 -7.97 -3.94 -15.03
C ALA A 48 -6.58 -3.73 -15.64
N LEU A 49 -5.66 -3.06 -14.94
CA LEU A 49 -4.29 -2.90 -15.42
C LEU A 49 -3.51 -4.22 -15.35
N ARG A 50 -3.74 -5.01 -14.28
CA ARG A 50 -3.07 -6.29 -14.06
C ARG A 50 -3.47 -7.32 -15.10
N SER A 51 -4.72 -7.33 -15.57
CA SER A 51 -5.13 -8.26 -16.62
C SER A 51 -4.30 -8.11 -17.91
N VAL A 52 -3.86 -6.89 -18.24
CA VAL A 52 -2.95 -6.64 -19.37
C VAL A 52 -1.53 -7.12 -19.04
N VAL A 53 -1.04 -6.80 -17.84
CA VAL A 53 0.29 -7.23 -17.38
C VAL A 53 0.42 -8.76 -17.34
N ASP A 54 -0.65 -9.47 -17.01
CA ASP A 54 -0.68 -10.93 -16.89
C ASP A 54 -0.43 -11.66 -18.22
N GLU A 55 -0.56 -10.96 -19.36
CA GLU A 55 -0.17 -11.48 -20.68
C GLU A 55 1.36 -11.65 -20.82
N CYS A 56 2.15 -10.99 -19.97
CA CYS A 56 3.60 -11.14 -19.95
C CYS A 56 4.00 -12.56 -19.51
N ARG A 57 4.63 -13.33 -20.41
CA ARG A 57 5.03 -14.73 -20.15
C ARG A 57 6.18 -14.87 -19.15
N ASP A 58 7.07 -13.88 -19.12
CA ASP A 58 8.19 -13.87 -18.19
C ASP A 58 7.70 -13.52 -16.79
N ALA A 59 7.75 -14.48 -15.86
CA ALA A 59 7.20 -14.29 -14.53
C ALA A 59 7.87 -13.16 -13.75
N GLN A 60 9.19 -12.97 -13.89
CA GLN A 60 9.90 -11.94 -13.13
C GLN A 60 9.60 -10.55 -13.72
N ILE A 61 9.57 -10.42 -15.04
CA ILE A 61 9.19 -9.17 -15.70
C ILE A 61 7.72 -8.84 -15.42
N ARG A 62 6.83 -9.85 -15.45
CA ARG A 62 5.42 -9.69 -15.09
C ARG A 62 5.23 -9.11 -13.69
N GLU A 63 5.95 -9.60 -12.69
CA GLU A 63 5.83 -9.04 -11.33
C GLU A 63 6.38 -7.61 -11.24
N ILE A 64 7.47 -7.29 -11.94
CA ILE A 64 7.99 -5.91 -11.99
C ILE A 64 6.95 -4.96 -12.61
N LEU A 65 6.36 -5.35 -13.74
CA LEU A 65 5.26 -4.59 -14.36
C LEU A 65 4.03 -4.51 -13.45
N GLY A 66 3.75 -5.57 -12.68
CA GLY A 66 2.71 -5.62 -11.67
C GLY A 66 2.89 -4.55 -10.59
N MET A 67 4.11 -4.37 -10.10
CA MET A 67 4.45 -3.32 -9.14
C MET A 67 4.30 -1.91 -9.73
N VAL A 68 4.67 -1.71 -11.00
CA VAL A 68 4.48 -0.44 -11.72
C VAL A 68 2.99 -0.08 -11.82
N VAL A 69 2.14 -1.00 -12.25
CA VAL A 69 0.72 -0.69 -12.45
C VAL A 69 -0.04 -0.39 -11.15
N ILE A 70 0.43 -0.91 -10.01
CA ILE A 70 -0.10 -0.51 -8.69
C ILE A 70 0.15 0.98 -8.43
N LYS A 71 1.33 1.50 -8.79
CA LYS A 71 1.66 2.92 -8.64
C LYS A 71 0.88 3.78 -9.62
N VAL A 72 0.71 3.31 -10.86
CA VAL A 72 -0.17 3.96 -11.85
C VAL A 72 -1.60 4.07 -11.32
N ALA A 73 -2.16 3.00 -10.74
CA ALA A 73 -3.52 3.02 -10.18
C ALA A 73 -3.68 4.06 -9.05
N ARG A 74 -2.65 4.26 -8.22
CA ARG A 74 -2.61 5.31 -7.18
C ARG A 74 -2.53 6.72 -7.78
N LEU A 75 -1.70 6.91 -8.79
CA LEU A 75 -1.54 8.19 -9.48
C LEU A 75 -2.80 8.64 -10.23
N VAL A 76 -3.68 7.73 -10.63
CA VAL A 76 -5.00 8.10 -11.17
C VAL A 76 -5.85 8.85 -10.13
N GLN A 77 -5.67 8.55 -8.84
CA GLN A 77 -6.33 9.29 -7.76
C GLN A 77 -5.57 10.56 -7.37
N SER A 78 -4.26 10.44 -7.14
CA SER A 78 -3.40 11.52 -6.65
C SER A 78 -2.20 11.70 -7.57
N PRO A 79 -2.39 12.38 -8.72
CA PRO A 79 -1.35 12.56 -9.73
C PRO A 79 -0.13 13.36 -9.21
N GLU A 80 -0.33 14.19 -8.19
CA GLU A 80 0.70 14.97 -7.51
C GLU A 80 1.55 14.18 -6.51
N HIS A 81 1.23 12.90 -6.24
CA HIS A 81 1.94 12.09 -5.26
C HIS A 81 3.32 11.64 -5.76
N LEU A 82 4.33 12.48 -5.55
CA LEU A 82 5.70 12.35 -6.07
C LEU A 82 6.34 10.98 -5.78
N ASP A 83 6.15 10.44 -4.58
CA ASP A 83 6.70 9.14 -4.18
C ASP A 83 6.27 8.01 -5.14
N SER A 84 5.03 8.05 -5.63
CA SER A 84 4.54 7.05 -6.60
C SER A 84 5.19 7.18 -7.98
N TRP A 85 5.61 8.38 -8.39
CA TRP A 85 6.42 8.57 -9.59
C TRP A 85 7.84 8.05 -9.41
N VAL A 86 8.45 8.29 -8.24
CA VAL A 86 9.78 7.78 -7.90
C VAL A 86 9.77 6.25 -7.89
N ASP A 87 8.75 5.62 -7.31
CA ASP A 87 8.57 4.18 -7.33
C ASP A 87 8.49 3.61 -8.75
N VAL A 88 7.76 4.27 -9.65
CA VAL A 88 7.68 3.84 -11.07
C VAL A 88 9.08 3.82 -11.70
N ALA A 89 9.87 4.88 -11.50
CA ALA A 89 11.23 4.94 -12.01
C ALA A 89 12.13 3.85 -11.36
N GLY A 90 11.98 3.62 -10.07
CA GLY A 90 12.70 2.58 -9.33
C GLY A 90 12.41 1.17 -9.86
N TYR A 91 11.14 0.81 -10.02
CA TYR A 91 10.76 -0.50 -10.56
C TYR A 91 11.17 -0.68 -12.03
N ALA A 92 11.06 0.38 -12.84
CA ALA A 92 11.58 0.35 -14.21
C ALA A 92 13.08 0.04 -14.24
N ARG A 93 13.87 0.67 -13.35
CA ARG A 93 15.30 0.40 -13.21
C ARG A 93 15.56 -1.06 -12.79
N CYS A 94 14.80 -1.61 -11.85
CA CYS A 94 14.89 -3.02 -11.47
C CYS A 94 14.64 -3.95 -12.67
N GLY A 95 13.65 -3.65 -13.52
CA GLY A 95 13.39 -4.41 -14.75
C GLY A 95 14.59 -4.43 -15.70
N VAL A 96 15.22 -3.28 -15.91
CA VAL A 96 16.43 -3.18 -16.76
C VAL A 96 17.61 -3.92 -16.14
N MET A 97 17.84 -3.80 -14.83
CA MET A 97 18.90 -4.54 -14.13
C MET A 97 18.72 -6.05 -14.29
N LEU A 98 17.50 -6.56 -14.08
CA LEU A 98 17.21 -7.98 -14.23
C LEU A 98 17.49 -8.48 -15.66
N LEU A 99 17.13 -7.70 -16.67
CA LEU A 99 17.42 -8.04 -18.07
C LEU A 99 18.92 -7.98 -18.38
N ASN A 100 19.65 -7.01 -17.81
CA ASN A 100 21.09 -6.88 -17.96
C ASN A 100 21.83 -8.11 -17.39
N ASP A 101 21.39 -8.63 -16.24
CA ASP A 101 22.02 -9.77 -15.56
C ASP A 101 21.76 -11.13 -16.25
N ARG A 102 20.89 -11.15 -17.28
CA ARG A 102 20.59 -12.35 -18.08
C ARG A 102 21.44 -12.45 -19.35
N ASN A 103 22.16 -11.38 -19.71
CA ASN A 103 23.11 -11.36 -20.83
C ASN A 103 24.48 -11.88 -20.38
#